data_AF-A0A4Z2C1C4-F1
#
_entry.id   AF-A0A4Z2C1C4-F1
#
_cell.length_a   1.000
_cell.length_b   1.000
_cell.length_c   1.000
_cell.angle_alpha   90.00
_cell.angle_beta   90.00
_cell.angle_gamma   90.00
#
_symmetry.space_group_name_H-M   'P 1'
#
loop_
_entity.id
_entity.type
_entity.pdbx_description
1 polymer ?
#
loop_
_entity_poly.entity_id
_entity_poly.type
_entity_poly.pdbx_seq_one_letter_code
_entity_poly.pdbx_strand_id
1 'polypeptide(L)'
;MKHSQSVLTHVDLVRAAGWRGFIAHVFDLQRTMLTCSTEGGVANYTTMLLREDLDVLLMDCKNFIKILHKRDDNKMYVCGTNAFDPECDYMSYADGQLTLERKVEDGKGKCPFDPFQRHTSLMLENNLYSATSMNFLGSEPVLMRSSPVTIRTEFKSSWLNEPTFVSMTQIPESQMSAVGDDDKVYLFFSEVAVDCDCHNKLLVSRVARVCKGDIGGERTLQKKWTSFLKARMDCPVLESQLPYVIQDVYHWCGSHQGWRDCLFYACIDNKARNNGIYDTLHLPDPTLQFIKLRPLMDQTIQPIGGKPLLVHKGAAFTRIVVNQVQAADGEKYHVMFMGTEEGTLVKGVNYDGEMFLIEEVQVFQPRVSIKILKFSNVTGQLYAGSDSGVTQVPLATCGRSMSCMDCVLSRDPYCGWDKVDGKCSLLSSSTRELIQSVKEGDAKLCPPADPLIPLKRTIWPGGNLKLYCHSPSQLAKTVWEKDGNRLSPNGHFQSLEDGLLIFNGSNSDAGRYRCLSVEKSKAGQFSTTMAEYQVGLFDSGDGISTKAQINGPSMAGLKAVVGLLVVCLLGLLTWNCYKGHIPLPWNCRRTKEQTEEQAGPRSTVDVKLSPAEDILLMSRRNNTPI
;
A
#
# COMPACT_ATOMS: atom_id res chain seq x y z
N MET A 1 -18.16 1.75 -7.41
CA MET A 1 -17.05 2.50 -6.78
C MET A 1 -15.82 1.63 -6.48
N LYS A 2 -15.92 0.30 -6.47
CA LYS A 2 -14.75 -0.57 -6.30
C LYS A 2 -14.20 -0.97 -7.68
N HIS A 3 -12.88 -0.95 -7.83
CA HIS A 3 -12.09 -1.54 -8.93
C HIS A 3 -11.85 -0.68 -10.19
N SER A 4 -10.77 0.11 -10.17
CA SER A 4 -9.90 0.32 -11.34
C SER A 4 -8.55 0.93 -10.96
N GLN A 5 -7.47 0.34 -11.48
CA GLN A 5 -6.07 0.58 -11.09
C GLN A 5 -5.28 1.47 -12.11
N SER A 6 -5.90 2.29 -12.95
CA SER A 6 -5.15 2.93 -14.07
C SER A 6 -5.33 4.43 -14.27
N VAL A 7 -6.16 5.10 -13.46
CA VAL A 7 -6.48 6.52 -13.70
C VAL A 7 -5.33 7.48 -13.35
N LEU A 8 -4.23 6.98 -12.77
CA LEU A 8 -3.15 7.79 -12.20
C LEU A 8 -1.87 7.84 -13.04
N THR A 9 -1.82 7.25 -14.24
CA THR A 9 -0.58 7.20 -15.04
C THR A 9 -0.01 8.57 -15.41
N HIS A 10 -0.83 9.62 -15.43
CA HIS A 10 -0.43 11.01 -15.68
C HIS A 10 -1.26 11.99 -14.85
N VAL A 11 -0.77 12.33 -13.66
CA VAL A 11 -1.50 13.23 -12.75
C VAL A 11 -1.51 14.68 -13.23
N ASP A 12 -0.64 15.07 -14.15
CA ASP A 12 -0.61 16.43 -14.69
C ASP A 12 -1.69 16.69 -15.77
N LEU A 13 -2.31 15.64 -16.33
CA LEU A 13 -3.45 15.74 -17.26
C LEU A 13 -4.71 16.38 -16.63
N VAL A 14 -4.75 16.38 -15.30
CA VAL A 14 -5.90 16.66 -14.44
C VAL A 14 -6.31 18.13 -14.44
N ARG A 15 -5.42 19.03 -14.89
CA ARG A 15 -5.63 20.49 -14.84
C ARG A 15 -6.86 20.95 -15.63
N ALA A 16 -7.23 20.25 -16.71
CA ALA A 16 -8.36 20.68 -17.55
C ALA A 16 -9.74 20.30 -16.96
N ALA A 17 -9.80 19.33 -16.04
CA ALA A 17 -11.02 18.58 -15.80
C ALA A 17 -11.58 18.59 -14.38
N GLY A 18 -10.80 19.09 -13.42
CA GLY A 18 -11.07 18.84 -12.01
C GLY A 18 -10.81 17.36 -11.69
N TRP A 19 -9.83 17.09 -10.83
CA TRP A 19 -9.34 15.73 -10.54
C TRP A 19 -10.43 14.73 -10.16
N ARG A 20 -11.40 15.17 -9.37
CA ARG A 20 -12.55 14.35 -8.99
C ARG A 20 -13.48 14.05 -10.17
N GLY A 21 -13.70 15.02 -11.05
CA GLY A 21 -14.52 14.88 -12.26
C GLY A 21 -13.86 13.96 -13.28
N PHE A 22 -12.58 14.18 -13.59
CA PHE A 22 -11.80 13.32 -14.48
C PHE A 22 -11.78 11.87 -14.02
N ILE A 23 -11.48 11.63 -12.74
CA ILE A 23 -11.45 10.29 -12.17
C ILE A 23 -12.85 9.65 -12.22
N ALA A 24 -13.89 10.39 -11.83
CA ALA A 24 -15.27 9.90 -11.91
C ALA A 24 -15.69 9.56 -13.34
N HIS A 25 -15.33 10.38 -14.34
CA HIS A 25 -15.63 10.14 -15.74
C HIS A 25 -14.84 8.98 -16.35
N VAL A 26 -13.56 8.79 -15.99
CA VAL A 26 -12.80 7.60 -16.39
C VAL A 26 -13.41 6.34 -15.76
N PHE A 27 -13.83 6.41 -14.50
CA PHE A 27 -14.56 5.31 -13.85
C PHE A 27 -15.91 5.03 -14.53
N ASP A 28 -16.62 6.06 -14.99
CA ASP A 28 -17.91 5.91 -15.69
C ASP A 28 -17.74 5.43 -17.14
N LEU A 29 -16.65 5.82 -17.81
CA LEU A 29 -16.24 5.26 -19.12
C LEU A 29 -15.85 3.80 -19.01
N GLN A 30 -15.13 3.42 -17.96
CA GLN A 30 -14.89 2.02 -17.70
C GLN A 30 -16.21 1.27 -17.50
N ARG A 31 -17.21 1.90 -16.89
CA ARG A 31 -18.55 1.31 -16.73
C ARG A 31 -19.31 1.19 -18.06
N THR A 32 -19.17 2.13 -18.99
CA THR A 32 -19.79 2.04 -20.32
C THR A 32 -19.05 1.09 -21.28
N MET A 33 -17.76 0.83 -21.05
CA MET A 33 -17.00 -0.24 -21.72
C MET A 33 -17.21 -1.65 -21.11
N LEU A 34 -18.06 -1.81 -20.09
CA LEU A 34 -18.38 -3.12 -19.46
C LEU A 34 -19.39 -3.96 -20.24
N THR A 35 -19.81 -3.55 -21.44
CA THR A 35 -20.63 -4.43 -22.28
C THR A 35 -19.72 -5.50 -22.89
N CYS A 36 -19.69 -6.68 -22.27
CA CYS A 36 -19.30 -7.89 -22.97
C CYS A 36 -20.22 -7.99 -24.19
N SER A 37 -19.71 -7.75 -25.40
CA SER A 37 -20.51 -7.97 -26.60
C SER A 37 -20.77 -9.47 -26.69
N THR A 38 -21.98 -9.89 -26.34
CA THR A 38 -22.49 -11.23 -26.66
C THR A 38 -23.01 -11.29 -28.10
N GLU A 39 -22.83 -10.24 -28.90
CA GLU A 39 -23.22 -10.23 -30.31
C GLU A 39 -21.96 -10.25 -31.18
N GLY A 40 -21.61 -11.45 -31.66
CA GLY A 40 -20.79 -11.61 -32.86
C GLY A 40 -19.38 -12.17 -32.70
N GLY A 41 -18.96 -12.64 -31.53
CA GLY A 41 -17.63 -13.24 -31.38
C GLY A 41 -17.58 -14.16 -30.18
N VAL A 42 -17.48 -15.46 -30.44
CA VAL A 42 -17.25 -16.49 -29.43
C VAL A 42 -15.90 -16.16 -28.76
N ALA A 43 -15.91 -15.60 -27.55
CA ALA A 43 -14.82 -15.86 -26.63
C ALA A 43 -14.79 -17.38 -26.46
N ASN A 44 -13.84 -18.06 -27.09
CA ASN A 44 -13.79 -19.53 -27.15
C ASN A 44 -13.87 -20.10 -25.73
N TYR A 45 -15.07 -20.56 -25.38
CA TYR A 45 -15.42 -21.23 -24.12
C TYR A 45 -14.55 -22.47 -23.86
N THR A 46 -13.81 -22.94 -24.85
CA THR A 46 -12.84 -24.04 -24.74
C THR A 46 -11.62 -23.69 -23.89
N THR A 47 -11.27 -22.41 -23.73
CA THR A 47 -10.08 -21.96 -22.98
C THR A 47 -10.38 -21.54 -21.53
N MET A 48 -11.67 -21.44 -21.15
CA MET A 48 -12.10 -20.99 -19.82
C MET A 48 -12.33 -22.13 -18.80
N LEU A 49 -12.26 -23.39 -19.23
CA LEU A 49 -12.59 -24.56 -18.39
C LEU A 49 -11.45 -25.07 -17.48
N LEU A 50 -10.36 -24.33 -17.30
CA LEU A 50 -9.22 -24.76 -16.46
C LEU A 50 -9.14 -24.10 -15.06
N ARG A 51 -10.15 -23.33 -14.63
CA ARG A 51 -10.24 -22.81 -13.26
C ARG A 51 -11.63 -23.09 -12.67
N GLU A 52 -11.66 -23.91 -11.62
CA GLU A 52 -12.90 -24.45 -11.00
C GLU A 52 -13.67 -23.45 -10.11
N ASP A 53 -13.35 -22.16 -10.10
CA ASP A 53 -13.98 -21.18 -9.19
C ASP A 53 -14.87 -20.16 -9.92
N LEU A 54 -16.19 -20.34 -9.79
CA LEU A 54 -17.25 -19.54 -10.45
C LEU A 54 -17.23 -18.04 -10.07
N ASP A 55 -16.72 -17.67 -8.90
CA ASP A 55 -16.61 -16.28 -8.43
C ASP A 55 -15.41 -15.53 -9.04
N VAL A 56 -14.37 -16.24 -9.49
CA VAL A 56 -13.19 -15.68 -10.18
C VAL A 56 -13.55 -15.32 -11.63
N LEU A 57 -14.38 -16.16 -12.28
CA LEU A 57 -14.83 -16.00 -13.66
C LEU A 57 -15.63 -14.70 -13.94
N LEU A 58 -16.34 -14.13 -12.96
CA LEU A 58 -17.15 -12.93 -13.16
C LEU A 58 -16.36 -11.60 -13.05
N MET A 59 -15.18 -11.62 -12.42
CA MET A 59 -14.31 -10.44 -12.29
C MET A 59 -13.40 -10.26 -13.51
N ASP A 60 -13.07 -11.34 -14.19
CA ASP A 60 -12.04 -11.43 -15.21
C ASP A 60 -12.51 -10.98 -16.61
N CYS A 61 -13.81 -11.08 -16.92
CA CYS A 61 -14.39 -10.66 -18.21
C CYS A 61 -14.68 -9.15 -18.31
N LYS A 62 -13.92 -8.31 -17.62
CA LYS A 62 -14.10 -6.85 -17.64
C LYS A 62 -13.01 -6.18 -18.46
N ASN A 63 -13.31 -4.97 -18.94
CA ASN A 63 -12.28 -4.10 -19.48
C ASN A 63 -11.59 -3.32 -18.35
N PHE A 64 -10.36 -3.72 -18.02
CA PHE A 64 -9.51 -2.97 -17.11
C PHE A 64 -8.62 -2.07 -17.94
N ILE A 65 -8.79 -0.76 -17.83
CA ILE A 65 -7.84 0.18 -18.43
C ILE A 65 -6.47 -0.07 -17.78
N LYS A 66 -5.40 -0.17 -18.58
CA LYS A 66 -4.03 -0.43 -18.13
C LYS A 66 -3.06 0.65 -18.60
N ILE A 67 -3.36 1.30 -19.73
CA ILE A 67 -2.56 2.36 -20.32
C ILE A 67 -3.42 3.59 -20.48
N LEU A 68 -2.89 4.72 -20.07
CA LEU A 68 -3.46 6.03 -20.31
C LEU A 68 -2.31 7.04 -20.45
N HIS A 69 -2.11 7.59 -21.65
CA HIS A 69 -1.03 8.53 -21.95
C HIS A 69 -1.54 9.75 -22.69
N LYS A 70 -1.01 10.93 -22.35
CA LYS A 70 -1.23 12.14 -23.15
C LYS A 70 -0.43 12.06 -24.46
N ARG A 71 -1.04 12.47 -25.56
CA ARG A 71 -0.41 12.67 -26.86
C ARG A 71 -0.13 14.15 -27.12
N ASP A 72 0.70 14.42 -28.13
CA ASP A 72 1.10 15.79 -28.49
C ASP A 72 -0.08 16.63 -29.02
N ASP A 73 -1.08 15.98 -29.60
CA ASP A 73 -2.34 16.59 -30.06
C ASP A 73 -3.37 16.84 -28.95
N ASN A 74 -2.94 16.76 -27.68
CA ASN A 74 -3.76 16.85 -26.47
C ASN A 74 -4.83 15.76 -26.30
N LYS A 75 -4.88 14.76 -27.18
CA LYS A 75 -5.70 13.57 -26.96
C LYS A 75 -5.04 12.64 -25.96
N MET A 76 -5.82 11.70 -25.44
CA MET A 76 -5.32 10.63 -24.59
C MET A 76 -5.37 9.32 -25.35
N TYR A 77 -4.26 8.60 -25.34
CA TYR A 77 -4.18 7.22 -25.78
C TYR A 77 -4.53 6.30 -24.62
N VAL A 78 -5.52 5.45 -24.81
CA VAL A 78 -6.04 4.55 -23.77
C VAL A 78 -6.01 3.11 -24.26
N CYS A 79 -5.59 2.18 -23.42
CA CYS A 79 -5.73 0.75 -23.70
C CYS A 79 -6.22 0.01 -22.47
N GLY A 80 -7.01 -1.04 -22.69
CA GLY A 80 -7.50 -1.91 -21.63
C GLY A 80 -7.48 -3.39 -22.00
N THR A 81 -7.69 -4.25 -21.00
CA THR A 81 -7.65 -5.71 -21.15
C THR A 81 -8.82 -6.24 -21.97
N ASN A 82 -9.93 -5.50 -22.00
CA ASN A 82 -11.17 -5.82 -22.73
C ASN A 82 -11.52 -7.32 -22.69
N ALA A 83 -11.76 -7.85 -21.47
CA ALA A 83 -12.09 -9.26 -21.25
C ALA A 83 -11.07 -10.25 -21.87
N PHE A 84 -9.78 -9.94 -21.70
CA PHE A 84 -8.66 -10.66 -22.29
C PHE A 84 -8.58 -10.63 -23.82
N ASP A 85 -9.12 -9.61 -24.48
CA ASP A 85 -8.77 -9.29 -25.87
C ASP A 85 -8.38 -7.81 -25.96
N PRO A 86 -7.12 -7.47 -25.60
CA PRO A 86 -6.73 -6.10 -25.35
C PRO A 86 -6.97 -5.17 -26.54
N GLU A 87 -7.57 -4.01 -26.26
CA GLU A 87 -7.91 -2.99 -27.25
C GLU A 87 -7.38 -1.62 -26.81
N CYS A 88 -7.04 -0.79 -27.79
CA CYS A 88 -6.66 0.59 -27.61
C CYS A 88 -7.59 1.54 -28.36
N ASP A 89 -7.73 2.76 -27.88
CA ASP A 89 -8.53 3.81 -28.50
C ASP A 89 -7.97 5.20 -28.12
N TYR A 90 -8.62 6.24 -28.60
CA TYR A 90 -8.32 7.63 -28.32
C TYR A 90 -9.47 8.27 -27.56
N MET A 91 -9.13 9.09 -26.57
CA MET A 91 -10.07 9.87 -25.80
C MET A 91 -9.73 11.36 -25.91
N SER A 92 -10.75 12.20 -26.02
CA SER A 92 -10.63 13.65 -25.98
C SER A 92 -11.37 14.21 -24.78
N TYR A 93 -10.80 15.24 -24.14
CA TYR A 93 -11.44 15.95 -23.05
C TYR A 93 -11.84 17.35 -23.50
N ALA A 94 -13.14 17.62 -23.58
CA ALA A 94 -13.70 18.92 -23.98
C ALA A 94 -14.94 19.23 -23.14
N ASP A 95 -15.15 20.50 -22.79
CA ASP A 95 -16.35 21.00 -22.11
C ASP A 95 -16.78 20.25 -20.84
N GLY A 96 -15.82 19.76 -20.05
CA GLY A 96 -16.14 19.00 -18.84
C GLY A 96 -16.35 17.50 -19.05
N GLN A 97 -16.39 17.05 -20.32
CA GLN A 97 -16.76 15.69 -20.69
C GLN A 97 -15.61 14.95 -21.38
N LEU A 98 -15.43 13.69 -20.97
CA LEU A 98 -14.49 12.77 -21.61
C LEU A 98 -15.23 11.96 -22.67
N THR A 99 -14.77 12.03 -23.92
CA THR A 99 -15.37 11.33 -25.06
C THR A 99 -14.39 10.37 -25.70
N LEU A 100 -14.89 9.19 -26.09
CA LEU A 100 -14.13 8.16 -26.80
C LEU A 100 -14.29 8.36 -28.31
N GLU A 101 -13.19 8.32 -29.07
CA GLU A 101 -13.23 8.51 -30.53
C GLU A 101 -13.70 7.27 -31.29
N ARG A 102 -13.71 6.08 -30.67
CA ARG A 102 -14.12 4.81 -31.28
C ARG A 102 -13.26 4.42 -32.47
N LYS A 103 -11.98 4.76 -32.42
CA LYS A 103 -10.95 4.32 -33.37
C LYS A 103 -10.18 3.17 -32.74
N VAL A 104 -10.85 2.02 -32.70
CA VAL A 104 -10.31 0.81 -32.06
C VAL A 104 -9.06 0.35 -32.79
N GLU A 105 -7.97 0.21 -32.03
CA GLU A 105 -6.72 -0.38 -32.46
C GLU A 105 -6.48 -1.69 -31.70
N ASP A 106 -5.81 -2.64 -32.36
CA ASP A 106 -5.31 -3.85 -31.70
C ASP A 106 -4.37 -3.47 -30.54
N GLY A 107 -4.67 -4.01 -29.35
CA GLY A 107 -3.93 -3.80 -28.11
C GLY A 107 -2.90 -4.89 -27.82
N LYS A 108 -2.78 -5.93 -28.66
CA LYS A 108 -1.81 -7.02 -28.46
C LYS A 108 -0.37 -6.51 -28.45
N GLY A 109 0.38 -6.87 -27.42
CA GLY A 109 1.74 -6.36 -27.19
C GLY A 109 1.83 -4.91 -26.69
N LYS A 110 0.71 -4.17 -26.68
CA LYS A 110 0.59 -2.84 -26.08
C LYS A 110 0.10 -2.95 -24.65
N CYS A 111 -0.99 -3.69 -24.45
CA CYS A 111 -1.72 -3.85 -23.20
C CYS A 111 -1.76 -5.34 -22.80
N PRO A 112 -1.67 -5.71 -21.51
CA PRO A 112 -1.78 -7.10 -21.08
C PRO A 112 -3.19 -7.65 -21.28
N PHE A 113 -3.28 -8.97 -21.42
CA PHE A 113 -4.54 -9.73 -21.45
C PHE A 113 -5.12 -9.86 -20.05
N ASP A 114 -4.30 -10.30 -19.10
CA ASP A 114 -4.69 -10.48 -17.70
C ASP A 114 -4.57 -9.15 -16.92
N PRO A 115 -5.61 -8.71 -16.19
CA PRO A 115 -5.57 -7.47 -15.41
C PRO A 115 -4.56 -7.48 -14.26
N PHE A 116 -4.15 -8.64 -13.76
CA PHE A 116 -3.15 -8.82 -12.71
C PHE A 116 -1.73 -8.96 -13.25
N GLN A 117 -1.58 -9.14 -14.57
CA GLN A 117 -0.27 -9.15 -15.20
C GLN A 117 0.40 -7.77 -15.06
N ARG A 118 1.66 -7.79 -14.62
CA ARG A 118 2.50 -6.60 -14.51
C ARG A 118 2.92 -6.15 -15.91
N HIS A 119 2.74 -4.87 -16.20
CA HIS A 119 3.08 -4.23 -17.46
C HIS A 119 3.68 -2.85 -17.19
N THR A 120 4.38 -2.30 -18.18
CA THR A 120 4.80 -0.90 -18.15
C THR A 120 4.79 -0.31 -19.55
N SER A 121 4.53 0.99 -19.64
CA SER A 121 4.45 1.70 -20.91
C SER A 121 4.92 3.14 -20.80
N LEU A 122 5.41 3.67 -21.91
CA LEU A 122 5.91 5.02 -22.05
C LEU A 122 5.51 5.57 -23.42
N MET A 123 4.95 6.78 -23.46
CA MET A 123 4.62 7.48 -24.70
C MET A 123 5.70 8.51 -25.00
N LEU A 124 6.40 8.38 -26.13
CA LEU A 124 7.43 9.33 -26.59
C LEU A 124 7.14 9.75 -28.03
N GLU A 125 6.91 11.04 -28.27
CA GLU A 125 6.65 11.59 -29.63
C GLU A 125 5.52 10.82 -30.36
N ASN A 126 4.44 10.53 -29.64
CA ASN A 126 3.31 9.68 -30.08
C ASN A 126 3.63 8.22 -30.43
N ASN A 127 4.82 7.73 -30.11
CA ASN A 127 5.19 6.33 -30.22
C ASN A 127 5.05 5.66 -28.85
N LEU A 128 4.25 4.60 -28.78
CA LEU A 128 4.07 3.84 -27.55
C LEU A 128 5.17 2.79 -27.42
N TYR A 129 5.99 2.91 -26.40
CA TYR A 129 6.83 1.83 -25.90
C TYR A 129 6.03 1.05 -24.86
N SER A 130 5.99 -0.27 -24.99
CA SER A 130 5.25 -1.16 -24.10
C SER A 130 6.07 -2.39 -23.78
N ALA A 131 5.99 -2.82 -22.53
CA ALA A 131 6.53 -4.10 -22.08
C ALA A 131 5.42 -4.89 -21.37
N THR A 132 5.01 -5.99 -22.00
CA THR A 132 3.87 -6.83 -21.61
C THR A 132 3.95 -8.19 -22.32
N SER A 133 2.84 -8.93 -22.42
CA SER A 133 2.71 -10.15 -23.24
C SER A 133 2.02 -9.90 -24.59
N MET A 134 2.41 -10.67 -25.60
CA MET A 134 1.74 -10.74 -26.91
C MET A 134 0.57 -11.72 -26.93
N ASN A 135 0.48 -12.64 -25.98
CA ASN A 135 -0.55 -13.69 -25.96
C ASN A 135 -1.28 -13.77 -24.62
N PHE A 136 -2.42 -14.46 -24.64
CA PHE A 136 -3.31 -14.67 -23.51
C PHE A 136 -2.62 -15.35 -22.31
N LEU A 137 -1.78 -16.36 -22.56
CA LEU A 137 -1.13 -17.15 -21.51
C LEU A 137 0.03 -16.41 -20.81
N GLY A 138 0.46 -15.25 -21.31
CA GLY A 138 1.63 -14.55 -20.76
C GLY A 138 2.98 -15.15 -21.14
N SER A 139 3.01 -16.18 -22.01
CA SER A 139 4.23 -16.93 -22.36
C SER A 139 5.08 -16.26 -23.45
N GLU A 140 4.55 -15.23 -24.12
CA GLU A 140 5.27 -14.45 -25.13
C GLU A 140 5.55 -13.02 -24.64
N PRO A 141 6.53 -12.84 -23.74
CA PRO A 141 6.90 -11.51 -23.27
C PRO A 141 7.51 -10.68 -24.39
N VAL A 142 7.18 -9.40 -24.42
CA VAL A 142 7.63 -8.49 -25.46
C VAL A 142 7.98 -7.13 -24.87
N LEU A 143 9.09 -6.56 -25.33
CA LEU A 143 9.32 -5.11 -25.32
C LEU A 143 9.13 -4.62 -26.76
N MET A 144 8.16 -3.74 -26.98
CA MET A 144 7.72 -3.29 -28.30
C MET A 144 7.62 -1.77 -28.37
N ARG A 145 7.95 -1.21 -29.54
CA ARG A 145 7.58 0.15 -29.93
C ARG A 145 6.52 0.08 -31.01
N SER A 146 5.33 0.57 -30.67
CA SER A 146 4.23 0.75 -31.61
C SER A 146 4.38 2.11 -32.28
N SER A 147 4.86 2.07 -33.51
CA SER A 147 4.97 3.19 -34.45
C SER A 147 4.49 2.71 -35.83
N PRO A 148 4.44 3.54 -36.89
CA PRO A 148 4.14 3.06 -38.24
C PRO A 148 4.98 1.83 -38.64
N VAL A 149 6.21 1.74 -38.14
CA VAL A 149 7.02 0.51 -38.17
C VAL A 149 7.13 -0.07 -36.77
N THR A 150 6.48 -1.20 -36.53
CA THR A 150 6.58 -1.89 -35.24
C THR A 150 7.94 -2.57 -35.10
N ILE A 151 8.59 -2.34 -33.95
CA ILE A 151 9.85 -2.99 -33.56
C ILE A 151 9.65 -3.68 -32.23
N ARG A 152 10.18 -4.91 -32.09
CA ARG A 152 10.00 -5.69 -30.86
C ARG A 152 11.17 -6.62 -30.56
N THR A 153 11.20 -7.18 -29.37
CA THR A 153 12.14 -8.25 -29.00
C THR A 153 11.90 -9.55 -29.77
N GLU A 154 12.88 -10.45 -29.77
CA GLU A 154 12.68 -11.85 -30.16
C GLU A 154 12.01 -12.65 -29.04
N PHE A 155 11.23 -13.67 -29.41
CA PHE A 155 10.63 -14.61 -28.46
C PHE A 155 11.64 -15.72 -28.13
N LYS A 156 12.76 -15.31 -27.53
CA LYS A 156 13.82 -16.21 -27.05
C LYS A 156 14.09 -15.88 -25.59
N SER A 157 14.31 -16.91 -24.78
CA SER A 157 14.66 -16.74 -23.35
C SER A 157 15.90 -15.87 -23.17
N SER A 158 16.89 -15.93 -24.07
CA SER A 158 18.07 -15.07 -24.04
C SER A 158 17.77 -13.56 -24.06
N TRP A 159 16.62 -13.16 -24.62
CA TRP A 159 16.15 -11.78 -24.60
C TRP A 159 15.35 -11.50 -23.33
N LEU A 160 14.28 -12.26 -23.11
CA LEU A 160 13.36 -12.11 -21.98
C LEU A 160 12.89 -13.50 -21.54
N ASN A 161 13.00 -13.81 -20.24
CA ASN A 161 12.65 -15.12 -19.71
C ASN A 161 11.71 -15.03 -18.52
N GLU A 162 10.41 -15.26 -18.77
CA GLU A 162 9.34 -15.10 -17.77
C GLU A 162 9.44 -13.77 -16.99
N PRO A 163 9.56 -12.60 -17.67
CA PRO A 163 9.80 -11.35 -16.99
C PRO A 163 8.56 -10.82 -16.26
N THR A 164 8.79 -10.20 -15.12
CA THR A 164 7.84 -9.32 -14.44
C THR A 164 8.28 -7.88 -14.65
N PHE A 165 7.60 -7.15 -15.54
CA PHE A 165 7.93 -5.76 -15.85
C PHE A 165 7.58 -4.80 -14.71
N VAL A 166 8.44 -3.81 -14.46
CA VAL A 166 8.29 -2.89 -13.32
C VAL A 166 8.09 -1.45 -13.80
N SER A 167 9.06 -0.89 -14.52
CA SER A 167 9.04 0.52 -14.89
C SER A 167 9.81 0.77 -16.18
N MET A 168 9.49 1.86 -16.87
CA MET A 168 10.15 2.29 -18.09
C MET A 168 10.33 3.81 -18.06
N THR A 169 11.49 4.31 -18.47
CA THR A 169 11.75 5.76 -18.56
C THR A 169 12.71 6.09 -19.71
N GLN A 170 12.54 7.27 -20.28
CA GLN A 170 13.50 7.84 -21.23
C GLN A 170 14.62 8.53 -20.46
N ILE A 171 15.86 8.38 -20.94
CA ILE A 171 17.02 9.17 -20.53
C ILE A 171 17.55 9.91 -21.76
N PRO A 172 17.61 11.25 -21.73
CA PRO A 172 18.03 12.04 -22.87
C PRO A 172 19.56 12.10 -22.98
N GLU A 173 20.20 10.94 -23.20
CA GLU A 173 21.66 10.82 -23.26
C GLU A 173 22.29 11.61 -24.42
N SER A 174 21.49 11.97 -25.43
CA SER A 174 21.92 12.85 -26.51
C SER A 174 22.25 14.27 -26.03
N GLN A 175 21.62 14.73 -24.94
CA GLN A 175 21.90 16.04 -24.37
C GLN A 175 23.34 16.10 -23.83
N MET A 176 24.11 17.06 -24.34
CA MET A 176 25.55 17.23 -24.04
C MET A 176 26.44 16.06 -24.48
N SER A 177 25.99 15.23 -25.42
CA SER A 177 26.85 14.20 -26.00
C SER A 177 27.81 14.81 -27.02
N ALA A 178 29.10 14.86 -26.67
CA ALA A 178 30.16 15.28 -27.58
C ALA A 178 30.34 14.34 -28.79
N VAL A 179 29.77 13.13 -28.73
CA VAL A 179 29.91 12.06 -29.73
C VAL A 179 28.61 11.86 -30.54
N GLY A 180 27.53 12.60 -30.22
CA GLY A 180 26.24 12.45 -30.88
C GLY A 180 25.51 11.14 -30.53
N ASP A 181 25.61 10.72 -29.27
CA ASP A 181 24.88 9.56 -28.74
C ASP A 181 23.36 9.78 -28.80
N ASP A 182 22.59 8.70 -28.88
CA ASP A 182 21.12 8.74 -28.97
C ASP A 182 20.47 8.63 -27.58
N ASP A 183 19.25 9.16 -27.49
CA ASP A 183 18.39 8.98 -26.32
C ASP A 183 18.10 7.49 -26.11
N LYS A 184 17.96 7.09 -24.85
CA LYS A 184 17.76 5.69 -24.49
C LYS A 184 16.48 5.52 -23.70
N VAL A 185 15.80 4.41 -23.94
CA VAL A 185 14.67 3.96 -23.13
C VAL A 185 15.15 2.83 -22.24
N TYR A 186 15.11 3.04 -20.94
CA TYR A 186 15.45 2.06 -19.93
C TYR A 186 14.21 1.30 -19.48
N LEU A 187 14.34 -0.01 -19.34
CA LEU A 187 13.30 -0.94 -18.87
C LEU A 187 13.82 -1.67 -17.64
N PHE A 188 13.07 -1.59 -16.54
CA PHE A 188 13.34 -2.28 -15.29
C PHE A 188 12.36 -3.44 -15.12
N PHE A 189 12.88 -4.62 -14.79
CA PHE A 189 12.08 -5.83 -14.64
C PHE A 189 12.82 -6.87 -13.79
N SER A 190 12.11 -7.88 -13.33
CA SER A 190 12.73 -9.13 -12.86
C SER A 190 12.48 -10.25 -13.85
N GLU A 191 13.36 -11.23 -13.96
CA GLU A 191 13.20 -12.37 -14.85
C GLU A 191 13.85 -13.63 -14.25
N VAL A 192 13.47 -14.80 -14.76
CA VAL A 192 14.16 -16.04 -14.41
C VAL A 192 15.54 -16.01 -15.05
N ALA A 193 16.58 -16.20 -14.25
CA ALA A 193 17.96 -16.19 -14.74
C ALA A 193 18.14 -17.29 -15.81
N VAL A 194 18.26 -16.85 -17.07
CA VAL A 194 18.59 -17.70 -18.23
C VAL A 194 20.00 -18.25 -18.13
N ASP A 195 20.83 -17.52 -17.40
CA ASP A 195 22.23 -17.79 -17.12
C ASP A 195 22.37 -18.84 -15.99
N CYS A 196 21.40 -19.74 -15.82
CA CYS A 196 21.39 -20.75 -14.76
C CYS A 196 20.67 -21.99 -15.29
N ASP A 197 21.41 -23.08 -15.55
CA ASP A 197 20.82 -24.37 -15.94
C ASP A 197 20.40 -25.13 -14.66
N CYS A 198 19.38 -24.58 -14.01
CA CYS A 198 19.05 -24.84 -12.61
C CYS A 198 17.67 -25.45 -12.50
N HIS A 199 17.55 -26.55 -11.74
CA HIS A 199 16.26 -27.21 -11.50
C HIS A 199 15.26 -26.28 -10.78
N ASN A 200 15.76 -25.25 -10.09
CA ASN A 200 14.97 -24.20 -9.43
C ASN A 200 15.16 -22.84 -10.14
N LYS A 201 14.05 -22.14 -10.39
CA LYS A 201 14.01 -20.84 -11.08
C LYS A 201 14.52 -19.72 -10.16
N LEU A 202 15.76 -19.27 -10.34
CA LEU A 202 16.31 -18.09 -9.64
C LEU A 202 15.78 -16.81 -10.29
N LEU A 203 15.05 -15.99 -9.53
CA LEU A 203 14.56 -14.69 -9.99
C LEU A 203 15.62 -13.61 -9.73
N VAL A 204 15.96 -12.84 -10.77
CA VAL A 204 16.96 -11.75 -10.70
C VAL A 204 16.39 -10.44 -11.20
N SER A 205 16.89 -9.33 -10.66
CA SER A 205 16.55 -7.97 -11.11
C SER A 205 17.42 -7.55 -12.30
N ARG A 206 16.80 -6.95 -13.32
CA ARG A 206 17.44 -6.50 -14.56
C ARG A 206 17.07 -5.06 -14.89
N VAL A 207 18.04 -4.39 -15.51
CA VAL A 207 17.79 -3.19 -16.31
C VAL A 207 18.19 -3.50 -17.74
N ALA A 208 17.31 -3.16 -18.68
CA ALA A 208 17.60 -3.20 -20.10
C ALA A 208 17.52 -1.79 -20.69
N ARG A 209 18.12 -1.62 -21.86
CA ARG A 209 18.06 -0.39 -22.64
C ARG A 209 17.84 -0.67 -24.12
N VAL A 210 17.21 0.27 -24.80
CA VAL A 210 17.14 0.38 -26.27
C VAL A 210 17.38 1.84 -26.68
N CYS A 211 17.92 2.06 -27.87
CA CYS A 211 18.08 3.40 -28.45
C CYS A 211 16.74 3.87 -29.04
N LYS A 212 16.40 5.15 -28.82
CA LYS A 212 15.14 5.75 -29.29
C LYS A 212 15.05 5.72 -30.82
N GLY A 213 16.16 5.96 -31.51
CA GLY A 213 16.30 5.99 -32.96
C GLY A 213 16.52 4.63 -33.62
N ASP A 214 16.46 3.51 -32.88
CA ASP A 214 16.58 2.17 -33.48
C ASP A 214 15.42 1.91 -34.46
N ILE A 215 15.76 1.42 -35.66
CA ILE A 215 14.81 1.10 -36.75
C ILE A 215 14.79 -0.40 -37.11
N GLY A 216 15.60 -1.19 -36.42
CA GLY A 216 15.81 -2.60 -36.71
C GLY A 216 16.87 -2.86 -37.78
N GLY A 217 17.17 -4.14 -38.01
CA GLY A 217 18.19 -4.53 -38.96
C GLY A 217 17.67 -4.73 -40.38
N GLU A 218 18.55 -4.59 -41.37
CA GLU A 218 18.21 -4.66 -42.79
C GLU A 218 17.94 -6.11 -43.26
N ARG A 219 18.77 -7.07 -42.84
CA ARG A 219 18.67 -8.50 -43.23
C ARG A 219 18.38 -9.40 -42.04
N THR A 220 19.18 -9.30 -40.99
CA THR A 220 18.95 -9.96 -39.68
C THR A 220 18.27 -8.95 -38.76
N LEU A 221 17.48 -9.42 -37.79
CA LEU A 221 16.76 -8.53 -36.85
C LEU A 221 15.79 -7.55 -37.55
N GLN A 222 15.19 -7.96 -38.68
CA GLN A 222 14.14 -7.17 -39.33
C GLN A 222 12.95 -6.97 -38.39
N LYS A 223 12.55 -5.70 -38.19
CA LYS A 223 11.51 -5.30 -37.22
C LYS A 223 11.83 -5.75 -35.78
N LYS A 224 13.11 -5.94 -35.46
CA LYS A 224 13.61 -6.29 -34.12
C LYS A 224 14.57 -5.24 -33.60
N TRP A 225 14.65 -5.07 -32.28
CA TRP A 225 15.64 -4.18 -31.68
C TRP A 225 17.06 -4.62 -32.05
N THR A 226 17.89 -3.71 -32.52
CA THR A 226 19.33 -3.93 -32.73
C THR A 226 20.15 -3.41 -31.55
N SER A 227 19.55 -2.58 -30.70
CA SER A 227 20.16 -1.89 -29.56
C SER A 227 19.77 -2.45 -28.20
N PHE A 228 19.01 -3.55 -28.15
CA PHE A 228 18.57 -4.18 -26.90
C PHE A 228 19.76 -4.80 -26.16
N LEU A 229 20.03 -4.29 -24.96
CA LEU A 229 21.00 -4.86 -24.02
C LEU A 229 20.40 -4.90 -22.62
N LYS A 230 20.77 -5.88 -21.81
CA LYS A 230 20.35 -6.02 -20.41
C LYS A 230 21.52 -6.34 -19.48
N ALA A 231 21.45 -5.86 -18.24
CA ALA A 231 22.44 -6.08 -17.20
C ALA A 231 21.76 -6.52 -15.89
N ARG A 232 22.49 -7.25 -15.05
CA ARG A 232 22.05 -7.60 -13.68
C ARG A 232 22.14 -6.37 -12.79
N MET A 233 21.12 -6.17 -11.97
CA MET A 233 21.18 -5.24 -10.83
C MET A 233 21.18 -6.05 -9.54
N ASP A 234 21.94 -5.58 -8.56
CA ASP A 234 21.95 -6.17 -7.24
C ASP A 234 21.80 -5.09 -6.16
N CYS A 235 21.25 -5.47 -5.02
CA CYS A 235 21.12 -4.62 -3.85
C CYS A 235 21.51 -5.44 -2.62
N PRO A 236 22.82 -5.47 -2.30
CA PRO A 236 23.35 -6.38 -1.29
C PRO A 236 22.90 -5.93 0.11
N VAL A 237 22.17 -6.80 0.80
CA VAL A 237 21.82 -6.62 2.22
C VAL A 237 22.77 -7.49 3.05
N LEU A 238 23.40 -6.90 4.06
CA LEU A 238 24.26 -7.61 5.02
C LEU A 238 23.53 -8.86 5.54
N GLU A 239 24.24 -9.98 5.58
CA GLU A 239 23.74 -11.29 6.04
C GLU A 239 22.67 -11.96 5.15
N SER A 240 22.19 -11.31 4.08
CA SER A 240 21.34 -11.96 3.09
C SER A 240 22.18 -12.57 1.98
N GLN A 241 22.00 -13.87 1.77
CA GLN A 241 22.70 -14.60 0.73
C GLN A 241 21.89 -14.75 -0.57
N LEU A 242 20.64 -14.28 -0.58
CA LEU A 242 19.74 -14.35 -1.74
C LEU A 242 19.47 -12.97 -2.34
N PRO A 243 19.30 -12.87 -3.67
CA PRO A 243 19.03 -11.61 -4.33
C PRO A 243 17.63 -11.09 -3.98
N TYR A 244 17.55 -9.79 -3.77
CA TYR A 244 16.28 -9.08 -3.62
C TYR A 244 15.73 -8.73 -5.01
N VAL A 245 14.40 -8.75 -5.13
CA VAL A 245 13.67 -8.59 -6.40
C VAL A 245 13.04 -7.21 -6.49
N ILE A 246 13.27 -6.54 -7.61
CA ILE A 246 12.79 -5.18 -7.85
C ILE A 246 11.26 -5.11 -7.97
N GLN A 247 10.65 -4.15 -7.27
CA GLN A 247 9.19 -3.95 -7.21
C GLN A 247 8.71 -2.64 -7.83
N ASP A 248 9.53 -1.58 -7.72
CA ASP A 248 9.27 -0.27 -8.33
C ASP A 248 10.56 0.50 -8.56
N VAL A 249 10.55 1.42 -9.52
CA VAL A 249 11.67 2.33 -9.81
C VAL A 249 11.14 3.73 -10.08
N TYR A 250 11.67 4.68 -9.31
CA TYR A 250 11.47 6.10 -9.53
C TYR A 250 12.74 6.73 -10.10
N HIS A 251 12.58 7.43 -11.21
CA HIS A 251 13.63 8.17 -11.88
C HIS A 251 13.55 9.65 -11.49
N TRP A 252 14.67 10.21 -11.03
CA TRP A 252 14.81 11.61 -10.68
C TRP A 252 15.99 12.25 -11.41
N CYS A 253 15.77 13.39 -12.06
CA CYS A 253 16.81 14.24 -12.65
C CYS A 253 16.65 15.67 -12.16
N GLY A 254 17.75 16.36 -11.87
CA GLY A 254 17.74 17.80 -11.60
C GLY A 254 17.52 18.62 -12.89
N SER A 255 16.76 19.72 -12.81
CA SER A 255 16.38 20.56 -13.97
C SER A 255 17.54 21.24 -14.73
N HIS A 256 18.75 21.25 -14.17
CA HIS A 256 19.94 21.89 -14.75
C HIS A 256 21.17 20.99 -14.75
N GLN A 257 21.02 19.73 -14.35
CA GLN A 257 22.12 18.77 -14.26
C GLN A 257 22.11 17.88 -15.50
N GLY A 258 23.28 17.35 -15.86
CA GLY A 258 23.37 16.42 -16.97
C GLY A 258 22.68 15.10 -16.66
N TRP A 259 22.32 14.35 -17.70
CA TRP A 259 21.68 13.03 -17.54
C TRP A 259 22.49 12.07 -16.65
N ARG A 260 23.81 12.28 -16.52
CA ARG A 260 24.71 11.49 -15.68
C ARG A 260 24.48 11.66 -14.17
N ASP A 261 23.86 12.77 -13.77
CA ASP A 261 23.55 13.05 -12.37
C ASP A 261 22.15 12.53 -11.98
N CYS A 262 21.40 11.97 -12.94
CA CYS A 262 20.10 11.39 -12.68
C CYS A 262 20.22 10.14 -11.79
N LEU A 263 19.28 10.01 -10.86
CA LEU A 263 19.26 8.95 -9.87
C LEU A 263 18.04 8.05 -10.10
N PHE A 264 18.27 6.75 -9.91
CA PHE A 264 17.21 5.74 -9.87
C PHE A 264 17.04 5.26 -8.44
N TYR A 265 15.85 5.47 -7.89
CA TYR A 265 15.44 4.94 -6.60
C TYR A 265 14.60 3.70 -6.81
N ALA A 266 14.98 2.58 -6.20
CA ALA A 266 14.28 1.31 -6.37
C ALA A 266 13.80 0.74 -5.04
N CYS A 267 12.56 0.24 -5.02
CA CYS A 267 12.07 -0.65 -3.96
C CYS A 267 12.36 -2.09 -4.38
N ILE A 268 12.94 -2.85 -3.46
CA ILE A 268 13.38 -4.22 -3.72
C ILE A 268 12.99 -5.07 -2.50
N ASP A 269 12.41 -6.25 -2.72
CA ASP A 269 11.87 -7.12 -1.66
C ASP A 269 12.43 -8.54 -1.72
N ASN A 270 12.05 -9.37 -0.74
CA ASN A 270 12.47 -10.76 -0.64
C ASN A 270 11.56 -11.71 -1.44
N LYS A 271 10.89 -11.26 -2.50
CA LYS A 271 9.91 -12.07 -3.26
C LYS A 271 10.48 -13.40 -3.78
N ALA A 272 11.78 -13.49 -4.02
CA ALA A 272 12.45 -14.75 -4.34
C ALA A 272 12.26 -15.84 -3.25
N ARG A 273 12.21 -15.44 -1.96
CA ARG A 273 11.95 -16.35 -0.83
C ARG A 273 10.51 -16.84 -0.77
N ASN A 274 9.55 -16.00 -1.19
CA ASN A 274 8.15 -16.40 -1.31
C ASN A 274 7.93 -17.47 -2.39
N ASN A 275 8.90 -17.63 -3.31
CA ASN A 275 8.93 -18.71 -4.30
C ASN A 275 9.70 -19.96 -3.81
N GLY A 276 9.97 -20.09 -2.50
CA GLY A 276 10.53 -21.30 -1.89
C GLY A 276 12.05 -21.39 -1.80
N ILE A 277 12.80 -20.33 -2.14
CA ILE A 277 14.27 -20.31 -2.06
C ILE A 277 14.67 -19.58 -0.77
N TYR A 278 15.12 -20.32 0.25
CA TYR A 278 15.39 -19.74 1.58
C TYR A 278 16.87 -19.61 1.97
N ASP A 279 17.78 -20.30 1.26
CA ASP A 279 19.21 -20.39 1.58
C ASP A 279 20.06 -20.56 0.29
N THR A 280 21.34 -20.15 0.30
CA THR A 280 22.29 -20.50 -0.78
C THR A 280 22.59 -21.99 -0.84
N LEU A 281 22.43 -22.73 0.25
CA LEU A 281 22.49 -24.19 0.26
C LEU A 281 21.38 -24.84 -0.56
N HIS A 282 20.30 -24.10 -0.85
CA HIS A 282 19.25 -24.51 -1.79
C HIS A 282 19.52 -24.04 -3.23
N LEU A 283 20.65 -23.36 -3.48
CA LEU A 283 21.14 -23.12 -4.83
C LEU A 283 21.85 -24.40 -5.31
N PRO A 284 21.41 -25.01 -6.42
CA PRO A 284 22.04 -26.20 -6.97
C PRO A 284 23.55 -25.99 -7.26
N ASP A 285 24.39 -27.01 -7.09
CA ASP A 285 25.82 -26.96 -7.41
C ASP A 285 26.14 -26.47 -8.86
N PRO A 286 25.33 -26.77 -9.89
CA PRO A 286 25.50 -26.17 -11.23
C PRO A 286 25.35 -24.64 -11.25
N THR A 287 24.52 -24.06 -10.37
CA THR A 287 24.41 -22.60 -10.17
C THR A 287 25.74 -22.03 -9.66
N LEU A 288 26.35 -22.68 -8.67
CA LEU A 288 27.65 -22.28 -8.10
C LEU A 288 28.78 -22.41 -9.14
N GLN A 289 28.77 -23.47 -9.94
CA GLN A 289 29.75 -23.70 -11.01
C GLN A 289 29.59 -22.70 -12.18
N PHE A 290 28.36 -22.31 -12.51
CA PHE A 290 28.08 -21.34 -13.58
C PHE A 290 28.54 -19.92 -13.20
N ILE A 291 28.24 -19.47 -11.96
CA ILE A 291 28.69 -18.17 -11.42
C ILE A 291 30.22 -18.03 -11.55
N LYS A 292 30.96 -19.14 -11.45
CA LYS A 292 32.41 -19.20 -11.61
C LYS A 292 32.89 -19.10 -13.08
N LEU A 293 32.06 -19.39 -14.08
CA LEU A 293 32.52 -19.68 -15.46
C LEU A 293 32.02 -18.75 -16.58
N ARG A 294 30.94 -17.96 -16.40
CA ARG A 294 30.42 -17.07 -17.46
C ARG A 294 29.85 -15.74 -16.94
N PRO A 295 30.69 -14.71 -16.74
CA PRO A 295 30.21 -13.38 -16.37
C PRO A 295 29.76 -12.61 -17.62
N LEU A 296 28.47 -12.67 -17.96
CA LEU A 296 27.83 -11.89 -19.03
C LEU A 296 27.70 -10.42 -18.61
N MET A 297 28.30 -9.49 -19.37
CA MET A 297 28.70 -8.14 -18.90
C MET A 297 29.32 -8.25 -17.51
N ASP A 298 30.64 -8.36 -17.44
CA ASP A 298 31.39 -8.66 -16.21
C ASP A 298 30.91 -7.92 -14.94
N GLN A 299 30.33 -6.72 -15.10
CA GLN A 299 29.89 -5.87 -14.02
C GLN A 299 28.38 -5.89 -13.76
N THR A 300 28.03 -6.27 -12.54
CA THR A 300 26.70 -6.07 -11.95
C THR A 300 26.52 -4.62 -11.54
N ILE A 301 25.35 -4.04 -11.81
CA ILE A 301 25.02 -2.67 -11.39
C ILE A 301 24.71 -2.68 -9.89
N GLN A 302 25.47 -1.89 -9.14
CA GLN A 302 25.40 -1.77 -7.68
C GLN A 302 24.77 -0.44 -7.27
N PRO A 303 24.14 -0.36 -6.08
CA PRO A 303 23.63 0.90 -5.54
C PRO A 303 24.79 1.84 -5.20
N ILE A 304 24.51 3.14 -5.20
CA ILE A 304 25.45 4.16 -4.73
C ILE A 304 25.80 3.86 -3.26
N GLY A 305 27.10 3.78 -2.96
CA GLY A 305 27.60 3.41 -1.63
C GLY A 305 27.64 1.90 -1.36
N GLY A 306 27.29 1.05 -2.33
CA GLY A 306 27.45 -0.41 -2.26
C GLY A 306 26.53 -1.12 -1.25
N LYS A 307 25.51 -0.43 -0.74
CA LYS A 307 24.52 -0.95 0.22
C LYS A 307 23.15 -0.29 0.02
N PRO A 308 22.05 -0.90 0.47
CA PRO A 308 20.73 -0.26 0.46
C PRO A 308 20.72 1.02 1.30
N LEU A 309 19.90 1.99 0.88
CA LEU A 309 19.64 3.19 1.68
C LEU A 309 18.91 2.83 2.97
N LEU A 310 17.87 2.00 2.88
CA LEU A 310 17.00 1.60 3.98
C LEU A 310 16.72 0.10 3.90
N VAL A 311 16.79 -0.59 5.05
CA VAL A 311 16.25 -1.94 5.23
C VAL A 311 15.11 -1.85 6.22
N HIS A 312 13.88 -2.05 5.74
CA HIS A 312 12.67 -1.97 6.57
C HIS A 312 12.21 -3.37 6.98
N LYS A 313 11.87 -3.54 8.26
CA LYS A 313 11.30 -4.77 8.82
C LYS A 313 9.80 -4.54 9.03
N GLY A 314 8.98 -4.91 8.06
CA GLY A 314 7.54 -4.64 8.07
C GLY A 314 6.90 -4.99 6.72
N ALA A 315 5.77 -4.36 6.41
CA ALA A 315 5.07 -4.52 5.14
C ALA A 315 5.99 -4.21 3.95
N ALA A 316 5.92 -5.03 2.89
CA ALA A 316 6.77 -4.85 1.72
C ALA A 316 6.46 -3.53 1.00
N PHE A 317 7.51 -2.82 0.56
CA PHE A 317 7.35 -1.62 -0.25
C PHE A 317 6.92 -1.98 -1.67
N THR A 318 5.85 -1.35 -2.13
CA THR A 318 5.24 -1.61 -3.44
C THR A 318 5.49 -0.49 -4.44
N ARG A 319 5.64 0.75 -3.98
CA ARG A 319 5.84 1.94 -4.81
C ARG A 319 6.77 2.95 -4.16
N ILE A 320 7.49 3.72 -4.96
CA ILE A 320 8.34 4.82 -4.50
C ILE A 320 8.19 6.05 -5.37
N VAL A 321 8.20 7.22 -4.74
CA VAL A 321 8.28 8.52 -5.39
C VAL A 321 9.24 9.40 -4.59
N VAL A 322 10.07 10.17 -5.28
CA VAL A 322 11.04 11.07 -4.64
C VAL A 322 10.76 12.51 -5.05
N ASN A 323 10.68 13.40 -4.07
CA ASN A 323 10.60 14.84 -4.30
C ASN A 323 11.85 15.51 -3.71
N GLN A 324 12.42 16.46 -4.46
CA GLN A 324 13.49 17.31 -3.96
C GLN A 324 12.88 18.60 -3.39
N VAL A 325 13.27 18.94 -2.16
CA VAL A 325 12.83 20.16 -1.46
C VAL A 325 14.04 20.88 -0.88
N GLN A 326 13.99 22.21 -0.88
CA GLN A 326 14.97 23.04 -0.18
C GLN A 326 14.48 23.33 1.24
N ALA A 327 15.30 23.03 2.24
CA ALA A 327 15.00 23.30 3.65
C ALA A 327 15.45 24.73 4.04
N ALA A 328 15.18 25.14 5.28
CA ALA A 328 15.50 26.49 5.77
C ALA A 328 17.01 26.76 5.90
N ASP A 329 17.83 25.70 5.93
CA ASP A 329 19.30 25.80 5.87
C ASP A 329 19.83 26.14 4.46
N GLY A 330 18.95 26.20 3.46
CA GLY A 330 19.29 26.43 2.06
C GLY A 330 19.73 25.18 1.30
N GLU A 331 19.89 24.04 1.99
CA GLU A 331 20.28 22.77 1.40
C GLU A 331 19.08 22.03 0.79
N LYS A 332 19.36 21.19 -0.20
CA LYS A 332 18.33 20.41 -0.91
C LYS A 332 18.34 18.96 -0.46
N TYR A 333 17.16 18.43 -0.14
CA TYR A 333 16.98 17.08 0.37
C TYR A 333 16.04 16.28 -0.53
N HIS A 334 16.35 15.00 -0.70
CA HIS A 334 15.53 14.05 -1.44
C HIS A 334 14.61 13.33 -0.46
N VAL A 335 13.34 13.73 -0.45
CA VAL A 335 12.30 13.11 0.38
C VAL A 335 11.68 11.96 -0.38
N MET A 336 11.79 10.77 0.19
CA MET A 336 11.26 9.52 -0.34
C MET A 336 9.90 9.22 0.28
N PHE A 337 8.92 8.97 -0.58
CA PHE A 337 7.59 8.50 -0.23
C PHE A 337 7.43 7.07 -0.71
N MET A 338 7.26 6.14 0.22
CA MET A 338 7.27 4.70 -0.03
C MET A 338 5.91 4.10 0.35
N GLY A 339 5.17 3.58 -0.63
CA GLY A 339 3.90 2.90 -0.39
C GLY A 339 4.11 1.43 -0.06
N THR A 340 3.24 0.85 0.76
CA THR A 340 3.33 -0.56 1.21
C THR A 340 2.16 -1.41 0.71
N GLU A 341 2.32 -2.73 0.85
CA GLU A 341 1.26 -3.71 0.59
C GLU A 341 0.09 -3.68 1.58
N GLU A 342 0.26 -3.04 2.74
CA GLU A 342 -0.79 -2.84 3.75
C GLU A 342 -1.55 -1.51 3.59
N GLY A 343 -1.19 -0.69 2.60
CA GLY A 343 -1.85 0.60 2.39
C GLY A 343 -1.29 1.72 3.26
N THR A 344 -0.10 1.54 3.83
CA THR A 344 0.63 2.59 4.54
C THR A 344 1.58 3.34 3.59
N LEU A 345 1.83 4.60 3.89
CA LEU A 345 2.81 5.45 3.21
C LEU A 345 3.86 5.86 4.22
N VAL A 346 5.11 5.45 3.97
CA VAL A 346 6.27 5.79 4.78
C VAL A 346 7.01 6.95 4.12
N LYS A 347 7.26 8.02 4.87
CA LYS A 347 8.04 9.18 4.44
C LYS A 347 9.42 9.14 5.09
N GLY A 348 10.47 9.26 4.30
CA GLY A 348 11.84 9.24 4.82
C GLY A 348 12.80 10.12 4.04
N VAL A 349 13.88 10.52 4.69
CA VAL A 349 14.95 11.36 4.12
C VAL A 349 16.29 10.76 4.50
N ASN A 350 17.25 10.83 3.57
CA ASN A 350 18.63 10.49 3.86
C ASN A 350 19.39 11.76 4.28
N TYR A 351 19.84 11.82 5.54
CA TYR A 351 20.70 12.87 6.06
C TYR A 351 22.14 12.34 6.16
N ASP A 352 22.98 12.69 5.19
CA ASP A 352 24.42 12.38 5.17
C ASP A 352 24.74 10.88 5.38
N GLY A 353 23.98 10.00 4.72
CA GLY A 353 24.15 8.54 4.78
C GLY A 353 23.26 7.84 5.82
N GLU A 354 22.53 8.60 6.64
CA GLU A 354 21.59 8.06 7.63
C GLU A 354 20.15 8.26 7.17
N MET A 355 19.41 7.16 7.03
CA MET A 355 17.98 7.22 6.75
C MET A 355 17.19 7.56 8.01
N PHE A 356 16.42 8.63 7.94
CA PHE A 356 15.47 9.05 8.97
C PHE A 356 14.04 8.89 8.44
N LEU A 357 13.21 8.12 9.15
CA LEU A 357 11.78 7.96 8.85
C LEU A 357 11.00 9.06 9.58
N ILE A 358 10.36 9.95 8.83
CA ILE A 358 9.65 11.11 9.37
C ILE A 358 8.26 10.71 9.87
N GLU A 359 7.56 9.88 9.10
CA GLU A 359 6.22 9.41 9.46
C GLU A 359 5.81 8.18 8.66
N GLU A 360 4.85 7.44 9.20
CA GLU A 360 4.12 6.38 8.54
C GLU A 360 2.61 6.66 8.69
N VAL A 361 1.90 6.76 7.57
CA VAL A 361 0.48 7.13 7.54
C VAL A 361 -0.33 6.02 6.89
N GLN A 362 -1.40 5.55 7.56
CA GLN A 362 -2.37 4.65 6.95
C GLN A 362 -3.23 5.42 5.94
N VAL A 363 -3.01 5.17 4.66
CA VAL A 363 -3.66 5.90 3.56
C VAL A 363 -5.02 5.29 3.21
N PHE A 364 -5.15 3.96 3.28
CA PHE A 364 -6.38 3.24 2.95
C PHE A 364 -6.93 2.45 4.15
N GLN A 365 -8.26 2.46 4.33
CA GLN A 365 -8.98 1.60 5.26
C GLN A 365 -10.18 0.96 4.51
N PRO A 366 -10.31 -0.38 4.45
CA PRO A 366 -9.43 -1.40 5.04
C PRO A 366 -8.01 -1.41 4.44
N ARG A 367 -7.06 -2.07 5.12
CA ARG A 367 -5.65 -2.17 4.70
C ARG A 367 -5.56 -2.86 3.33
N VAL A 368 -5.16 -2.11 2.31
CA VAL A 368 -5.03 -2.59 0.92
C VAL A 368 -3.78 -2.02 0.26
N SER A 369 -3.12 -2.84 -0.56
CA SER A 369 -1.86 -2.48 -1.21
C SER A 369 -1.93 -1.19 -2.03
N ILE A 370 -0.95 -0.31 -1.83
CA ILE A 370 -0.75 0.86 -2.71
C ILE A 370 -0.17 0.36 -4.03
N LYS A 371 -0.97 0.39 -5.08
CA LYS A 371 -0.60 -0.08 -6.42
C LYS A 371 -0.11 1.03 -7.33
N ILE A 372 -0.38 2.29 -7.00
CA ILE A 372 0.08 3.46 -7.76
C ILE A 372 0.45 4.55 -6.78
N LEU A 373 1.61 5.15 -6.99
CA LEU A 373 2.03 6.36 -6.29
C LEU A 373 2.60 7.32 -7.32
N LYS A 374 2.10 8.55 -7.34
CA LYS A 374 2.55 9.59 -8.28
C LYS A 374 2.60 10.95 -7.60
N PHE A 375 3.62 11.71 -7.93
CA PHE A 375 3.75 13.12 -7.56
C PHE A 375 3.41 14.00 -8.75
N SER A 376 2.69 15.09 -8.52
CA SER A 376 2.47 16.14 -9.51
C SER A 376 3.22 17.38 -9.09
N ASN A 377 4.15 17.82 -9.95
CA ASN A 377 4.84 19.10 -9.78
C ASN A 377 3.87 20.28 -9.95
N VAL A 378 2.73 20.07 -10.64
CA VAL A 378 1.73 21.10 -10.89
C VAL A 378 0.85 21.35 -9.68
N THR A 379 0.33 20.30 -9.07
CA THR A 379 -0.53 20.45 -7.88
C THR A 379 0.27 20.51 -6.59
N GLY A 380 1.53 20.06 -6.60
CA GLY A 380 2.38 19.95 -5.41
C GLY A 380 1.92 18.84 -4.46
N GLN A 381 1.25 17.82 -4.97
CA GLN A 381 0.58 16.79 -4.16
C GLN A 381 0.94 15.38 -4.62
N LEU A 382 0.86 14.44 -3.68
CA LEU A 382 0.98 13.02 -3.95
C LEU A 382 -0.38 12.38 -4.14
N TYR A 383 -0.40 11.33 -4.94
CA TYR A 383 -1.61 10.61 -5.27
C TYR A 383 -1.35 9.12 -5.16
N ALA A 384 -2.10 8.47 -4.26
CA ALA A 384 -2.02 7.05 -4.00
C ALA A 384 -3.26 6.35 -4.57
N GLY A 385 -3.07 5.23 -5.24
CA GLY A 385 -4.14 4.40 -5.80
C GLY A 385 -4.03 2.96 -5.31
N SER A 386 -5.17 2.36 -4.99
CA SER A 386 -5.34 0.95 -4.61
C SER A 386 -6.58 0.36 -5.30
N ASP A 387 -6.90 -0.90 -4.98
CA ASP A 387 -8.13 -1.53 -5.47
C ASP A 387 -9.41 -0.91 -4.89
N SER A 388 -9.30 -0.25 -3.73
CA SER A 388 -10.43 0.38 -3.05
C SER A 388 -10.70 1.80 -3.52
N GLY A 389 -9.73 2.46 -4.17
CA GLY A 389 -9.90 3.80 -4.69
C GLY A 389 -8.61 4.60 -4.81
N VAL A 390 -8.76 5.91 -4.93
CA VAL A 390 -7.66 6.86 -5.11
C VAL A 390 -7.79 7.95 -4.05
N THR A 391 -6.66 8.37 -3.49
CA THR A 391 -6.61 9.45 -2.50
C THR A 391 -5.45 10.38 -2.74
N GLN A 392 -5.65 11.65 -2.39
CA GLN A 392 -4.64 12.69 -2.42
C GLN A 392 -3.96 12.75 -1.06
N VAL A 393 -2.63 12.80 -1.07
CA VAL A 393 -1.81 12.84 0.14
C VAL A 393 -0.95 14.11 0.11
N PRO A 394 -0.97 14.94 1.17
CA PRO A 394 -0.08 16.08 1.27
C PRO A 394 1.37 15.65 1.44
N LEU A 395 2.31 16.46 0.94
CA LEU A 395 3.76 16.22 1.14
C LEU A 395 4.16 16.27 2.62
N ALA A 396 3.50 17.14 3.38
CA ALA A 396 3.65 17.23 4.83
C ALA A 396 2.40 17.80 5.49
N THR A 397 2.17 17.39 6.75
CA THR A 397 1.07 17.89 7.59
C THR A 397 1.65 18.60 8.81
N CYS A 398 2.33 19.73 8.60
CA CYS A 398 3.12 20.41 9.63
C CYS A 398 2.30 20.79 10.87
N GLY A 399 1.02 21.14 10.68
CA GLY A 399 0.10 21.49 11.76
C GLY A 399 -0.19 20.37 12.77
N ARG A 400 0.28 19.13 12.52
CA ARG A 400 0.29 18.06 13.54
C ARG A 400 1.16 18.41 14.74
N SER A 401 2.21 19.19 14.52
CA SER A 401 3.19 19.52 15.55
C SER A 401 2.71 20.73 16.34
N MET A 402 2.34 20.50 17.61
CA MET A 402 1.69 21.52 18.44
C MET A 402 2.66 22.46 19.15
N SER A 403 3.96 22.14 19.16
CA SER A 403 5.00 22.93 19.81
C SER A 403 6.22 23.11 18.90
N CYS A 404 7.04 24.14 19.18
CA CYS A 404 8.28 24.33 18.44
C CYS A 404 9.19 23.11 18.52
N MET A 405 9.32 22.52 19.72
CA MET A 405 10.19 21.36 19.94
C MET A 405 9.73 20.18 19.10
N ASP A 406 8.43 19.89 19.07
CA ASP A 406 7.83 18.82 18.25
C ASP A 406 8.04 19.09 16.74
N CYS A 407 7.84 20.33 16.30
CA CYS A 407 8.06 20.75 14.91
C CYS A 407 9.52 20.53 14.48
N VAL A 408 10.49 20.93 15.31
CA VAL A 408 11.92 20.78 15.00
C VAL A 408 12.38 19.32 15.10
N LEU A 409 11.91 18.56 16.09
CA LEU A 409 12.24 17.13 16.26
C LEU A 409 11.60 16.24 15.19
N SER A 410 10.51 16.70 14.55
CA SER A 410 9.94 16.01 13.38
C SER A 410 10.94 15.88 12.22
N ARG A 411 11.94 16.77 12.17
CA ARG A 411 13.01 16.82 11.16
C ARG A 411 12.48 16.72 9.74
N ASP A 412 11.30 17.29 9.51
CA ASP A 412 10.63 17.31 8.21
C ASP A 412 11.09 18.53 7.40
N PRO A 413 11.77 18.35 6.24
CA PRO A 413 12.24 19.46 5.42
C PRO A 413 11.15 20.41 4.94
N TYR A 414 9.89 19.97 4.88
CA TYR A 414 8.78 20.82 4.49
C TYR A 414 8.27 21.71 5.64
N CYS A 415 8.60 21.39 6.89
CA CYS A 415 7.99 22.01 8.08
C CYS A 415 8.98 22.84 8.90
N GLY A 416 8.52 24.01 9.36
CA GLY A 416 9.30 24.89 10.23
C GLY A 416 8.39 25.63 11.21
N TRP A 417 8.94 26.06 12.33
CA TRP A 417 8.18 26.77 13.36
C TRP A 417 8.17 28.28 13.10
N ASP A 418 6.98 28.86 12.98
CA ASP A 418 6.80 30.32 12.92
C ASP A 418 6.75 30.88 14.35
N LYS A 419 7.75 31.69 14.71
CA LYS A 419 7.85 32.34 16.03
C LYS A 419 6.71 33.32 16.30
N VAL A 420 6.20 33.99 15.26
CA VAL A 420 5.19 35.04 15.39
C VAL A 420 3.81 34.43 15.55
N ASP A 421 3.50 33.45 14.70
CA ASP A 421 2.20 32.78 14.71
C ASP A 421 2.12 31.68 15.78
N GLY A 422 3.25 31.28 16.36
CA GLY A 422 3.32 30.23 17.38
C GLY A 422 2.84 28.86 16.88
N LYS A 423 3.12 28.54 15.61
CA LYS A 423 2.66 27.29 14.97
C LYS A 423 3.69 26.70 14.00
N CYS A 424 3.61 25.39 13.80
CA CYS A 424 4.40 24.69 12.78
C CYS A 424 3.72 24.84 11.41
N SER A 425 4.41 25.42 10.44
CA SER A 425 3.89 25.77 9.11
C SER A 425 4.77 25.21 7.99
N LEU A 426 4.22 25.20 6.77
CA LEU A 426 4.95 24.79 5.57
C LEU A 426 5.93 25.90 5.16
N LEU A 427 7.19 25.54 4.91
CA LEU A 427 8.22 26.49 4.47
C LEU A 427 7.80 27.25 3.21
N SER A 428 7.26 26.55 2.22
CA SER A 428 6.84 27.14 0.95
C SER A 428 5.69 28.15 1.07
N SER A 429 4.97 28.15 2.18
CA SER A 429 3.83 29.06 2.42
C SER A 429 4.22 30.32 3.20
N SER A 430 5.42 30.35 3.76
CA SER A 430 5.91 31.45 4.59
C SER A 430 6.96 32.26 3.85
N THR A 431 6.89 33.59 3.98
CA THR A 431 7.97 34.51 3.57
C THR A 431 8.93 34.83 4.71
N ARG A 432 8.66 34.32 5.91
CA ARG A 432 9.42 34.57 7.13
C ARG A 432 10.42 33.45 7.38
N GLU A 433 11.51 33.77 8.06
CA GLU A 433 12.47 32.78 8.56
C GLU A 433 11.80 31.90 9.64
N LEU A 434 11.63 30.62 9.34
CA LEU A 434 11.09 29.62 10.25
C LEU A 434 12.23 28.91 10.98
N ILE A 435 12.00 28.53 12.24
CA ILE A 435 12.95 27.68 12.97
C ILE A 435 12.85 26.25 12.43
N GLN A 436 13.96 25.69 11.98
CA GLN A 436 14.04 24.32 11.51
C GLN A 436 15.43 23.75 11.79
N SER A 437 15.53 22.44 12.06
CA SER A 437 16.80 21.73 12.16
C SER A 437 16.64 20.29 11.68
N VAL A 438 16.86 20.06 10.38
CA VAL A 438 16.59 18.76 9.74
C VAL A 438 17.70 17.73 9.96
N LYS A 439 18.99 18.13 9.91
CA LYS A 439 20.12 17.21 10.09
C LYS A 439 20.36 16.81 11.54
N GLU A 440 20.25 17.77 12.45
CA GLU A 440 20.62 17.55 13.86
C GLU A 440 19.40 17.37 14.79
N GLY A 441 18.25 17.96 14.43
CA GLY A 441 17.09 18.04 15.31
C GLY A 441 17.39 18.88 16.56
N ASP A 442 17.99 20.06 16.39
CA ASP A 442 18.37 20.95 17.49
C ASP A 442 17.21 21.80 17.99
N ALA A 443 16.45 21.27 18.95
CA ALA A 443 15.35 21.98 19.57
C ALA A 443 15.80 23.06 20.59
N LYS A 444 17.11 23.31 20.80
CA LYS A 444 17.59 24.46 21.61
C LYS A 444 17.27 25.80 20.94
N LEU A 445 17.04 25.77 19.62
CA LEU A 445 16.64 26.93 18.83
C LEU A 445 15.23 27.43 19.20
N CYS A 446 14.43 26.61 19.87
CA CYS A 446 13.06 26.93 20.24
C CYS A 446 12.96 27.91 21.41
N PRO A 447 11.93 28.78 21.41
CA PRO A 447 11.60 29.55 22.60
C PRO A 447 11.20 28.63 23.76
N PRO A 448 11.31 29.10 25.02
CA PRO A 448 10.82 28.35 26.16
C PRO A 448 9.31 28.07 26.01
N ALA A 449 8.89 26.86 26.41
CA ALA A 449 7.49 26.46 26.34
C ALA A 449 6.63 27.27 27.33
N ASP A 450 5.40 27.55 26.93
CA ASP A 450 4.43 28.21 27.81
C ASP A 450 4.10 27.34 29.03
N PRO A 451 3.88 27.94 30.21
CA PRO A 451 3.48 27.20 31.40
C PRO A 451 2.14 26.49 31.18
N LEU A 452 2.11 25.17 31.42
CA LEU A 452 0.86 24.40 31.38
C LEU A 452 -0.01 24.70 32.60
N ILE A 453 -1.32 24.79 32.40
CA ILE A 453 -2.29 24.88 33.50
C ILE A 453 -2.51 23.45 34.03
N PRO A 454 -2.23 23.17 35.32
CA PRO A 454 -2.40 21.85 35.89
C PRO A 454 -3.87 21.38 35.85
N LEU A 455 -4.13 20.18 35.33
CA LEU A 455 -5.44 19.54 35.38
C LEU A 455 -5.72 19.02 36.79
N LYS A 456 -6.81 19.48 37.40
CA LYS A 456 -7.25 18.97 38.71
C LYS A 456 -7.80 17.56 38.59
N ARG A 457 -7.29 16.64 39.40
CA ARG A 457 -7.77 15.26 39.53
C ARG A 457 -7.93 14.92 41.00
N THR A 458 -8.86 14.03 41.30
CA THR A 458 -9.10 13.54 42.66
C THR A 458 -8.95 12.03 42.71
N ILE A 459 -8.31 11.54 43.76
CA ILE A 459 -8.21 10.12 44.05
C ILE A 459 -8.92 9.82 45.38
N TRP A 460 -9.66 8.72 45.39
CA TRP A 460 -10.34 8.21 46.58
C TRP A 460 -9.38 7.30 47.34
N PRO A 461 -9.39 7.30 48.69
CA PRO A 461 -8.64 6.32 49.47
C PRO A 461 -9.00 4.88 49.05
N GLY A 462 -7.98 4.07 48.73
CA GLY A 462 -8.13 2.71 48.21
C GLY A 462 -8.55 2.60 46.74
N GLY A 463 -8.87 3.72 46.08
CA GLY A 463 -9.26 3.77 44.68
C GLY A 463 -8.07 3.81 43.72
N ASN A 464 -8.33 3.69 42.42
CA ASN A 464 -7.31 3.77 41.38
C ASN A 464 -7.52 5.04 40.53
N LEU A 465 -6.43 5.68 40.09
CA LEU A 465 -6.47 6.86 39.24
C LEU A 465 -5.55 6.70 38.04
N LYS A 466 -6.08 6.93 36.83
CA LYS A 466 -5.29 7.01 35.60
C LYS A 466 -5.07 8.47 35.19
N LEU A 467 -3.81 8.86 35.09
CA LEU A 467 -3.38 10.13 34.51
C LEU A 467 -2.95 9.89 33.07
N TYR A 468 -3.66 10.49 32.12
CA TYR A 468 -3.34 10.28 30.70
C TYR A 468 -2.06 11.02 30.31
N CYS A 469 -1.34 10.47 29.35
CA CYS A 469 -0.26 11.19 28.69
C CYS A 469 -0.09 10.66 27.28
N HIS A 470 -0.20 11.55 26.31
CA HIS A 470 -0.04 11.22 24.91
C HIS A 470 1.21 11.90 24.37
N SER A 471 2.21 11.10 23.97
CA SER A 471 3.37 11.59 23.23
C SER A 471 3.12 11.39 21.73
N PRO A 472 3.25 12.44 20.89
CA PRO A 472 3.07 12.30 19.44
C PRO A 472 4.21 11.51 18.77
N SER A 473 5.39 11.46 19.41
CA SER A 473 6.57 10.77 18.90
C SER A 473 6.68 9.35 19.43
N GLN A 474 6.84 8.39 18.51
CA GLN A 474 7.15 6.99 18.82
C GLN A 474 8.62 6.78 19.19
N LEU A 475 9.48 7.77 18.93
CA LEU A 475 10.90 7.74 19.30
C LEU A 475 11.14 8.25 20.73
N ALA A 476 10.17 8.99 21.27
CA ALA A 476 10.26 9.56 22.60
C ALA A 476 9.87 8.56 23.70
N LYS A 477 10.50 8.71 24.87
CA LYS A 477 10.16 7.95 26.07
C LYS A 477 9.41 8.83 27.06
N THR A 478 8.29 8.33 27.55
CA THR A 478 7.51 8.99 28.58
C THR A 478 8.14 8.80 29.96
N VAL A 479 8.33 9.90 30.69
CA VAL A 479 8.87 9.92 32.05
C VAL A 479 7.90 10.67 32.95
N TRP A 480 7.64 10.14 34.14
CA TRP A 480 6.75 10.77 35.12
C TRP A 480 7.52 11.35 36.29
N GLU A 481 7.09 12.52 36.74
CA GLU A 481 7.59 13.17 37.95
C GLU A 481 6.44 13.49 38.89
N LYS A 482 6.71 13.43 40.19
CA LYS A 482 5.82 13.89 41.26
C LYS A 482 6.58 14.87 42.15
N ASP A 483 6.06 16.08 42.27
CA ASP A 483 6.64 17.16 43.07
C ASP A 483 8.14 17.40 42.77
N GLY A 484 8.52 17.25 41.49
CA GLY A 484 9.89 17.41 41.00
C GLY A 484 10.79 16.17 41.12
N ASN A 485 10.30 15.07 41.71
CA ASN A 485 11.04 13.82 41.82
C ASN A 485 10.59 12.81 40.76
N ARG A 486 11.54 12.18 40.08
CA ARG A 486 11.26 11.15 39.08
C ARG A 486 10.59 9.92 39.71
N LEU A 487 9.44 9.56 39.18
CA LEU A 487 8.73 8.35 39.58
C LEU A 487 9.36 7.12 38.93
N SER A 488 9.58 6.09 39.74
CA SER A 488 10.01 4.77 39.26
C SER A 488 8.80 3.81 39.26
N PRO A 489 8.59 3.02 38.19
CA PRO A 489 7.52 2.04 38.16
C PRO A 489 7.64 1.04 39.31
N ASN A 490 6.55 0.77 40.01
CA ASN A 490 6.46 -0.23 41.08
C ASN A 490 5.03 -0.81 41.15
N GLY A 491 4.71 -1.60 42.19
CA GLY A 491 3.37 -2.17 42.35
C GLY A 491 2.25 -1.15 42.60
N HIS A 492 2.60 0.08 42.97
CA HIS A 492 1.66 1.19 43.26
C HIS A 492 1.52 2.16 42.07
N PHE A 493 2.63 2.44 41.39
CA PHE A 493 2.73 3.29 40.20
C PHE A 493 3.07 2.45 38.98
N GLN A 494 2.14 2.31 38.05
CA GLN A 494 2.36 1.60 36.79
C GLN A 494 2.35 2.58 35.62
N SER A 495 3.49 2.74 34.96
CA SER A 495 3.57 3.49 33.70
C SER A 495 3.05 2.63 32.55
N LEU A 496 2.05 3.15 31.85
CA LEU A 496 1.44 2.59 30.65
C LEU A 496 1.88 3.42 29.44
N GLU A 497 1.60 2.91 28.23
CA GLU A 497 1.89 3.62 26.99
C GLU A 497 1.11 4.94 26.87
N ASP A 498 -0.13 4.96 27.38
CA ASP A 498 -1.05 6.10 27.30
C ASP A 498 -1.24 6.87 28.62
N GLY A 499 -0.46 6.56 29.67
CA GLY A 499 -0.61 7.23 30.96
C GLY A 499 0.12 6.61 32.15
N LEU A 500 -0.13 7.15 33.34
CA LEU A 500 0.28 6.61 34.63
C LEU A 500 -0.95 6.10 35.38
N LEU A 501 -0.90 4.87 35.86
CA LEU A 501 -1.91 4.28 36.74
C LEU A 501 -1.39 4.25 38.18
N ILE A 502 -2.15 4.87 39.06
CA ILE A 502 -1.93 4.88 40.51
C ILE A 502 -2.93 3.92 41.13
N PHE A 503 -2.44 2.89 41.81
CA PHE A 503 -3.26 1.89 42.50
C PHE A 503 -3.42 2.23 43.98
N ASN A 504 -4.49 1.76 44.62
CA ASN A 504 -4.68 1.81 46.07
C ASN A 504 -4.36 3.19 46.68
N GLY A 505 -5.02 4.23 46.15
CA GLY A 505 -4.75 5.62 46.43
C GLY A 505 -4.75 5.96 47.92
N SER A 506 -3.83 6.83 48.31
CA SER A 506 -3.62 7.26 49.68
C SER A 506 -3.46 8.78 49.77
N ASN A 507 -3.49 9.33 50.98
CA ASN A 507 -3.22 10.75 51.19
C ASN A 507 -1.81 11.16 50.74
N SER A 508 -0.88 10.21 50.73
CA SER A 508 0.48 10.45 50.25
C SER A 508 0.53 10.67 48.74
N ASP A 509 -0.50 10.28 47.98
CA ASP A 509 -0.55 10.41 46.52
C ASP A 509 -1.00 11.79 46.03
N ALA A 510 -1.47 12.66 46.94
CA ALA A 510 -1.70 14.06 46.62
C ALA A 510 -0.39 14.75 46.22
N GLY A 511 -0.45 15.62 45.23
CA GLY A 511 0.73 16.31 44.72
C GLY A 511 0.61 16.73 43.26
N ARG A 512 1.69 17.32 42.76
CA ARG A 512 1.79 17.79 41.38
C ARG A 512 2.50 16.74 40.53
N TYR A 513 1.81 16.20 39.54
CA TYR A 513 2.34 15.20 38.62
C TYR A 513 2.63 15.82 37.27
N ARG A 514 3.79 15.49 36.69
CA ARG A 514 4.18 15.94 35.35
C ARG A 514 4.49 14.73 34.48
N CYS A 515 3.92 14.75 33.29
CA CYS A 515 4.32 13.83 32.23
C CYS A 515 5.31 14.53 31.31
N LEU A 516 6.52 13.99 31.21
CA LEU A 516 7.58 14.46 30.35
C LEU A 516 7.74 13.49 29.17
N SER A 517 7.82 14.03 27.95
CA SER A 517 8.25 13.29 26.78
C SER A 517 9.72 13.60 26.53
N VAL A 518 10.56 12.56 26.50
CA VAL A 518 12.01 12.69 26.40
C VAL A 518 12.49 12.02 25.12
N GLU A 519 12.99 12.82 24.19
CA GLU A 519 13.47 12.39 22.88
C GLU A 519 14.96 12.68 22.70
N LYS A 520 15.66 11.79 22.01
CA LYS A 520 17.09 11.95 21.70
C LYS A 520 17.26 12.27 20.23
N SER A 521 17.94 13.37 19.92
CA SER A 521 18.42 13.71 18.58
C SER A 521 19.95 13.78 18.56
N LYS A 522 20.55 14.18 17.44
CA LYS A 522 22.00 14.35 17.34
C LYS A 522 22.50 15.54 18.16
N ALA A 523 21.69 16.59 18.28
CA ALA A 523 21.98 17.79 19.05
C ALA A 523 21.91 17.61 20.58
N GLY A 524 21.30 16.52 21.06
CA GLY A 524 21.19 16.19 22.47
C GLY A 524 19.90 15.47 22.85
N GLN A 525 19.60 15.49 24.15
CA GLN A 525 18.37 14.95 24.72
C GLN A 525 17.43 16.09 25.09
N PHE A 526 16.20 16.02 24.60
CA PHE A 526 15.20 17.06 24.74
C PHE A 526 14.02 16.52 25.53
N SER A 527 13.56 17.30 26.51
CA SER A 527 12.45 16.95 27.38
C SER A 527 11.39 18.03 27.32
N THR A 528 10.15 17.65 27.01
CA THR A 528 8.99 18.54 27.00
C THR A 528 7.93 18.04 27.97
N THR A 529 7.21 18.95 28.63
CA THR A 529 6.07 18.56 29.48
C THR A 529 4.83 18.41 28.61
N MET A 530 4.28 17.20 28.55
CA MET A 530 3.09 16.88 27.74
C MET A 530 1.80 17.14 28.50
N ALA A 531 1.81 16.87 29.80
CA ALA A 531 0.66 17.05 30.65
C ALA A 531 1.10 17.35 32.08
N GLU A 532 0.29 18.13 32.77
CA GLU A 532 0.50 18.47 34.16
C GLU A 532 -0.81 18.29 34.94
N TYR A 533 -0.72 17.66 36.11
CA TYR A 533 -1.86 17.32 36.95
C TYR A 533 -1.65 17.80 38.38
N GLN A 534 -2.69 18.36 38.96
CA GLN A 534 -2.77 18.57 40.41
C GLN A 534 -3.71 17.51 40.98
N VAL A 535 -3.15 16.52 41.68
CA VAL A 535 -3.94 15.45 42.30
C VAL A 535 -4.25 15.85 43.74
N GLY A 536 -5.54 15.96 44.04
CA GLY A 536 -6.07 16.17 45.39
C GLY A 536 -6.80 14.94 45.91
N LEU A 537 -7.18 14.97 47.18
CA LEU A 537 -8.07 13.98 47.77
C LEU A 537 -9.51 14.36 47.45
N PHE A 538 -10.35 13.34 47.22
CA PHE A 538 -11.77 13.57 47.35
C PHE A 538 -12.10 13.70 48.83
N ASP A 539 -12.39 14.92 49.28
CA ASP A 539 -12.94 15.16 50.60
C ASP A 539 -14.46 15.23 50.48
N SER A 540 -15.17 14.37 51.20
CA SER A 540 -16.64 14.38 51.28
C SER A 540 -17.18 15.59 52.07
N GLY A 541 -16.35 16.61 52.29
CA GLY A 541 -16.56 17.74 53.19
C GLY A 541 -16.92 19.08 52.53
N ASP A 542 -17.16 19.14 51.21
CA ASP A 542 -17.80 20.32 50.61
C ASP A 542 -19.28 20.03 50.38
N GLY A 543 -20.12 20.68 51.20
CA GLY A 543 -21.55 20.46 51.28
C GLY A 543 -22.29 20.87 50.02
N ILE A 544 -22.24 20.06 48.97
CA ILE A 544 -23.33 19.99 48.01
C ILE A 544 -24.41 19.14 48.68
N SER A 545 -25.35 19.85 49.32
CA SER A 545 -26.67 19.32 49.60
C SER A 545 -27.25 18.81 48.26
N THR A 546 -27.08 17.52 47.99
CA THR A 546 -27.96 16.81 47.07
C THR A 546 -29.31 16.74 47.77
N LYS A 547 -30.06 17.84 47.70
CA LYS A 547 -31.51 17.77 47.77
C LYS A 547 -31.88 16.88 46.60
N ALA A 548 -32.17 15.61 46.88
CA ALA A 548 -32.80 14.73 45.91
C ALA A 548 -34.01 15.49 45.39
N GLN A 549 -33.94 15.95 44.14
CA GLN A 549 -35.04 16.61 43.47
C GLN A 549 -36.04 15.49 43.14
N ILE A 550 -36.82 15.09 44.13
CA ILE A 550 -38.02 14.26 43.95
C ILE A 550 -39.05 15.20 43.31
N ASN A 551 -38.93 15.39 42.00
CA ASN A 551 -39.98 15.89 41.11
C ASN A 551 -39.57 15.53 39.67
N GLY A 552 -39.49 14.22 39.41
CA GLY A 552 -39.52 13.64 38.07
C GLY A 552 -40.82 12.84 37.92
N PRO A 553 -41.41 12.76 36.71
CA PRO A 553 -42.75 12.23 36.52
C PRO A 553 -42.83 10.77 36.96
N SER A 554 -43.93 10.47 37.63
CA SER A 554 -44.35 9.20 38.23
C SER A 554 -43.81 7.93 37.54
N MET A 555 -43.16 7.06 38.32
CA MET A 555 -42.88 5.66 38.01
C MET A 555 -44.10 4.86 37.49
N ALA A 556 -45.32 5.39 37.59
CA ALA A 556 -46.51 4.80 36.98
C ALA A 556 -46.46 4.83 35.44
N GLY A 557 -45.89 5.87 34.83
CA GLY A 557 -45.81 5.99 33.36
C GLY A 557 -44.90 4.94 32.74
N LEU A 558 -43.73 4.71 33.35
CA LEU A 558 -42.78 3.69 32.90
C LEU A 558 -43.34 2.28 33.09
N LYS A 559 -44.02 2.02 34.21
CA LYS A 559 -44.71 0.72 34.44
C LYS A 559 -45.85 0.49 33.46
N ALA A 560 -46.60 1.54 33.08
CA ALA A 560 -47.66 1.44 32.09
C ALA A 560 -47.12 1.16 30.68
N VAL A 561 -46.02 1.82 30.28
CA VAL A 561 -45.37 1.59 28.98
C VAL A 561 -44.78 0.18 28.90
N VAL A 562 -44.10 -0.28 29.95
CA VAL A 562 -43.57 -1.65 30.02
C VAL A 562 -44.71 -2.66 29.99
N GLY A 563 -45.81 -2.42 30.71
CA GLY A 563 -47.01 -3.26 30.68
C GLY A 563 -47.63 -3.35 29.28
N LEU A 564 -47.78 -2.23 28.58
CA LEU A 564 -48.29 -2.19 27.20
C LEU A 564 -47.38 -2.97 26.23
N LEU A 565 -46.07 -2.82 26.34
CA LEU A 565 -45.12 -3.55 25.50
C LEU A 565 -45.19 -5.06 25.74
N VAL A 566 -45.35 -5.51 26.99
CA VAL A 566 -45.52 -6.93 27.32
C VAL A 566 -46.83 -7.48 26.74
N VAL A 567 -47.94 -6.73 26.83
CA VAL A 567 -49.23 -7.14 26.24
C VAL A 567 -49.15 -7.22 24.72
N CYS A 568 -48.52 -6.26 24.05
CA CYS A 568 -48.29 -6.32 22.61
C CYS A 568 -47.43 -7.52 22.20
N LEU A 569 -46.40 -7.84 22.97
CA LEU A 569 -45.51 -8.96 22.67
C LEU A 569 -46.20 -10.31 22.87
N LEU A 570 -47.05 -10.45 23.90
CA LEU A 570 -47.92 -11.61 24.08
C LEU A 570 -48.99 -11.72 22.97
N GLY A 571 -49.54 -10.60 22.51
CA GLY A 571 -50.44 -10.56 21.36
C GLY A 571 -49.77 -11.03 20.06
N LEU A 572 -48.53 -10.62 19.83
CA LEU A 572 -47.75 -11.06 18.66
C LEU A 572 -47.36 -12.55 18.74
N LEU A 573 -47.04 -13.05 19.94
CA LEU A 573 -46.75 -14.47 20.13
C LEU A 573 -48.00 -15.34 19.94
N THR A 574 -49.15 -14.93 20.46
CA THR A 574 -50.42 -15.65 20.25
C THR A 574 -50.87 -15.58 18.79
N TRP A 575 -50.69 -14.44 18.11
CA TRP A 575 -50.93 -14.29 16.68
C TRP A 575 -50.02 -15.18 15.82
N ASN A 576 -48.73 -15.24 16.13
CA ASN A 576 -47.77 -16.10 15.43
C ASN A 576 -48.04 -17.59 15.67
N CYS A 577 -48.52 -17.98 16.86
CA CYS A 577 -49.00 -19.34 17.13
C CYS A 577 -50.29 -19.65 16.34
N TYR A 578 -51.25 -18.73 16.28
CA TYR A 578 -52.49 -18.90 15.52
C TYR A 578 -52.26 -19.02 14.00
N LYS A 579 -51.28 -18.28 13.47
CA LYS A 579 -50.85 -18.35 12.06
C LYS A 579 -49.89 -19.51 11.76
N GLY A 580 -49.52 -20.32 12.75
CA GLY A 580 -48.73 -21.53 12.56
C GLY A 580 -47.24 -21.29 12.28
N HIS A 581 -46.70 -20.12 12.59
CA HIS A 581 -45.28 -19.79 12.34
C HIS A 581 -44.31 -20.31 13.42
N ILE A 582 -44.82 -20.90 14.52
CA ILE A 582 -44.00 -21.42 15.62
C ILE A 582 -44.49 -22.84 16.00
N PRO A 583 -43.70 -23.91 15.77
CA PRO A 583 -44.05 -25.27 16.20
C PRO A 583 -43.62 -25.52 17.65
N LEU A 584 -44.53 -25.96 18.52
CA LEU A 584 -44.25 -26.37 19.90
C LEU A 584 -43.85 -27.86 19.99
N PRO A 585 -42.90 -28.26 20.87
CA PRO A 585 -42.43 -29.64 20.97
C PRO A 585 -43.16 -30.48 22.04
N TRP A 586 -43.48 -31.74 21.65
CA TRP A 586 -43.84 -32.94 22.47
C TRP A 586 -45.26 -33.01 23.06
N ASN A 587 -46.02 -34.12 23.04
CA ASN A 587 -45.86 -35.48 22.52
C ASN A 587 -47.25 -36.16 22.32
N CYS A 588 -47.29 -37.29 21.61
CA CYS A 588 -48.42 -38.05 21.04
C CYS A 588 -49.69 -38.35 21.89
N ARG A 589 -50.86 -38.47 21.24
CA ARG A 589 -51.51 -39.74 20.77
C ARG A 589 -53.06 -39.71 20.79
N ARG A 590 -53.67 -40.24 19.71
CA ARG A 590 -55.06 -40.77 19.47
C ARG A 590 -56.01 -39.89 18.62
N THR A 591 -56.82 -40.36 17.67
CA THR A 591 -56.94 -41.56 16.78
C THR A 591 -58.12 -41.29 15.81
N LYS A 592 -58.04 -41.76 14.54
CA LYS A 592 -59.09 -42.24 13.59
C LYS A 592 -60.30 -41.33 13.26
N GLU A 593 -60.93 -41.30 12.08
CA GLU A 593 -61.47 -42.34 11.15
C GLU A 593 -61.46 -41.82 9.69
N GLN A 594 -61.02 -42.60 8.68
CA GLN A 594 -61.77 -43.38 7.64
C GLN A 594 -62.67 -42.53 6.72
N THR A 595 -62.71 -42.70 5.37
CA THR A 595 -63.02 -43.95 4.64
C THR A 595 -62.67 -43.87 3.12
N GLU A 596 -62.35 -45.06 2.53
CA GLU A 596 -62.58 -45.55 1.13
C GLU A 596 -61.69 -45.03 -0.04
N GLU A 597 -61.18 -45.82 -1.01
CA GLU A 597 -61.42 -47.21 -1.46
C GLU A 597 -60.26 -47.76 -2.37
N GLN A 598 -60.08 -49.09 -2.36
CA GLN A 598 -59.44 -50.11 -3.25
C GLN A 598 -58.78 -49.74 -4.62
N ALA A 599 -57.85 -50.47 -5.28
CA ALA A 599 -56.95 -51.60 -5.01
C ALA A 599 -56.02 -51.87 -6.24
N GLY A 600 -54.69 -52.04 -6.01
CA GLY A 600 -53.65 -52.89 -6.67
C GLY A 600 -53.28 -52.81 -8.18
N PRO A 601 -52.18 -53.47 -8.65
CA PRO A 601 -50.86 -53.61 -7.99
C PRO A 601 -49.60 -53.58 -8.94
N ARG A 602 -48.42 -53.54 -8.29
CA ARG A 602 -47.06 -54.06 -8.66
C ARG A 602 -46.17 -53.33 -9.69
N SER A 603 -45.04 -52.80 -9.20
CA SER A 603 -43.74 -53.50 -9.24
C SER A 603 -42.78 -52.93 -8.18
N THR A 604 -42.05 -53.82 -7.50
CA THR A 604 -41.16 -53.57 -6.36
C THR A 604 -39.70 -53.77 -6.77
N VAL A 605 -38.82 -52.84 -6.44
CA VAL A 605 -37.42 -53.12 -6.07
C VAL A 605 -37.03 -52.20 -4.91
N ASP A 606 -36.92 -52.82 -3.73
CA ASP A 606 -36.32 -52.38 -2.46
C ASP A 606 -34.85 -52.91 -2.45
N VAL A 607 -33.84 -52.48 -1.69
CA VAL A 607 -33.72 -51.61 -0.50
C VAL A 607 -32.23 -51.44 -0.13
N LYS A 608 -31.94 -50.31 0.54
CA LYS A 608 -30.89 -49.97 1.54
C LYS A 608 -29.39 -50.20 1.32
N LEU A 609 -28.70 -49.11 1.69
CA LEU A 609 -27.34 -49.00 2.21
C LEU A 609 -27.30 -49.14 3.75
N SER A 610 -26.27 -49.80 4.28
CA SER A 610 -25.47 -49.46 5.48
C SER A 610 -24.37 -50.54 5.70
N PRO A 611 -23.50 -50.46 6.73
CA PRO A 611 -22.23 -49.71 6.79
C PRO A 611 -21.00 -50.67 6.96
N ALA A 612 -19.78 -50.13 6.99
CA ALA A 612 -18.55 -50.92 7.19
C ALA A 612 -17.90 -50.64 8.56
N GLU A 613 -17.55 -51.71 9.28
CA GLU A 613 -16.76 -51.77 10.51
C GLU A 613 -15.33 -52.30 10.25
N ASP A 614 -14.44 -51.95 11.18
CA ASP A 614 -13.05 -52.40 11.39
C ASP A 614 -12.86 -53.92 11.53
N ILE A 615 -11.67 -54.44 11.16
CA ILE A 615 -11.05 -55.64 11.78
C ILE A 615 -9.52 -55.46 11.90
N LEU A 616 -8.97 -55.95 13.01
CA LEU A 616 -7.65 -55.75 13.59
C LEU A 616 -6.88 -57.10 13.73
N LEU A 617 -5.55 -57.01 13.95
CA LEU A 617 -4.58 -57.98 14.57
C LEU A 617 -3.78 -58.88 13.60
N MET A 618 -2.47 -59.18 13.75
CA MET A 618 -1.38 -58.88 14.71
C MET A 618 -0.03 -59.30 14.07
N SER A 619 1.10 -58.67 14.42
CA SER A 619 2.31 -59.39 14.93
C SER A 619 3.41 -58.42 15.43
N ARG A 620 3.94 -58.69 16.63
CA ARG A 620 5.06 -58.00 17.31
C ARG A 620 6.42 -58.59 16.88
N ARG A 621 7.49 -57.79 16.98
CA ARG A 621 8.74 -58.16 17.69
C ARG A 621 9.58 -56.92 18.06
N ASN A 622 10.04 -56.92 19.32
CA ASN A 622 10.90 -55.92 19.97
C ASN A 622 12.38 -56.07 19.56
N ASN A 623 13.17 -55.00 19.70
CA ASN A 623 14.21 -54.81 20.75
C ASN A 623 15.31 -53.81 20.30
N THR A 624 15.55 -52.79 21.13
CA THR A 624 16.87 -52.14 21.37
C THR A 624 17.75 -53.09 22.21
N PRO A 625 19.09 -52.98 22.23
CA PRO A 625 19.89 -51.93 22.93
C PRO A 625 21.15 -51.51 22.11
N ILE A 626 22.01 -50.53 22.42
CA ILE A 626 22.50 -49.85 23.64
C ILE A 626 22.65 -48.35 23.31
#